data_AF-A0A2N5PZ45-F1
#
_entry.id   AF-A0A2N5PZ45-F1
#
_cell.length_a   1.000
_cell.length_b   1.000
_cell.length_c   1.000
_cell.angle_alpha   90.00
_cell.angle_beta   90.00
_cell.angle_gamma   90.00
#
_symmetry.space_group_name_H-M   'P 1'
#
loop_
_entity.id
_entity.type
_entity.pdbx_description
1 polymer ?
#
loop_
_entity_poly.entity_id
_entity_poly.type
_entity_poly.pdbx_seq_one_letter_code
_entity_poly.pdbx_strand_id
1 'polypeptide(L)'
;MEQREGRINRFKCLAIRQNVADKYGKADGITFKRDIWTEMFEAAKAEKQNDQSELVPFWCFGKNQSVKIERLVPMYPMSKDEVNYERLIKILSLYRLTLGQARQEELLEYLFKEFKDTSGLKKLFIDLSPFSKGKEG
;
A
#
# COMPACT_ATOMS: atom_id res chain seq x y z
N MET A 1 2.55 -13.59 -9.31
CA MET A 1 2.40 -12.14 -9.04
C MET A 1 2.67 -11.84 -7.57
N GLU A 2 1.92 -12.46 -6.67
CA GLU A 2 1.98 -12.23 -5.22
C GLU A 2 3.36 -12.41 -4.55
N GLN A 3 4.12 -13.45 -4.93
CA GLN A 3 5.46 -13.68 -4.37
C GLN A 3 6.48 -12.57 -4.75
N ARG A 4 6.26 -11.86 -5.86
CA ARG A 4 7.10 -10.72 -6.27
C ARG A 4 6.69 -9.45 -5.53
N GLU A 5 5.38 -9.26 -5.31
CA GLU A 5 4.84 -8.10 -4.60
C GLU A 5 5.22 -8.12 -3.13
N GLY A 6 5.17 -9.27 -2.46
CA GLY A 6 5.61 -9.39 -1.06
C GLY A 6 7.09 -9.06 -0.85
N ARG A 7 7.94 -9.17 -1.88
CA ARG A 7 9.36 -8.77 -1.81
C ARG A 7 9.55 -7.25 -1.90
N ILE A 8 8.64 -6.57 -2.59
CA ILE A 8 8.68 -5.13 -2.83
C ILE A 8 7.96 -4.39 -1.69
N ASN A 9 6.75 -4.85 -1.34
CA ASN A 9 5.90 -4.29 -0.29
C ASN A 9 6.31 -4.84 1.09
N ARG A 10 7.47 -4.39 1.56
CA ARG A 10 8.01 -4.76 2.88
C ARG A 10 8.32 -3.53 3.72
N PHE A 11 8.32 -3.71 5.04
CA PHE A 11 8.75 -2.69 5.99
C PHE A 11 10.15 -2.16 5.63
N LYS A 12 10.30 -0.83 5.54
CA LYS A 12 11.56 -0.13 5.19
C LYS A 12 12.20 -0.69 3.92
N CYS A 13 11.41 -0.90 2.86
CA CYS A 13 11.90 -1.35 1.56
C CYS A 13 12.87 -0.33 0.93
N LEU A 14 13.54 -0.72 -0.15
CA LEU A 14 14.59 0.10 -0.79
C LEU A 14 14.08 1.48 -1.20
N ALA A 15 12.89 1.55 -1.83
CA ALA A 15 12.30 2.82 -2.25
C ALA A 15 12.09 3.77 -1.06
N ILE A 16 11.59 3.26 0.06
CA ILE A 16 11.43 4.04 1.29
C ILE A 16 12.77 4.54 1.82
N ARG A 17 13.79 3.67 1.86
CA ARG A 17 15.14 4.06 2.31
C ARG A 17 15.77 5.11 1.41
N GLN A 18 15.58 5.03 0.10
CA GLN A 18 16.07 6.03 -0.85
C GLN A 18 15.39 7.38 -0.62
N ASN A 19 14.06 7.40 -0.48
CA ASN A 19 13.34 8.65 -0.19
C ASN A 19 13.75 9.29 1.15
N VAL A 20 13.93 8.47 2.19
CA VAL A 20 14.43 8.93 3.50
C VAL A 20 15.85 9.49 3.37
N ALA A 21 16.74 8.80 2.67
CA ALA A 21 18.11 9.27 2.46
C ALA A 21 18.18 10.55 1.61
N ASP A 22 17.32 10.66 0.58
CA ASP A 22 17.25 11.86 -0.26
C ASP A 22 16.82 13.09 0.54
N LYS A 23 15.84 12.93 1.44
CA LYS A 23 15.30 14.04 2.23
C LYS A 23 16.16 14.37 3.46
N TYR A 24 16.61 13.37 4.21
CA TYR A 24 17.28 13.55 5.51
C TYR A 24 18.78 13.30 5.46
N GLY A 25 19.29 12.54 4.49
CA GLY A 25 20.72 12.24 4.37
C GLY A 25 21.57 13.42 3.91
N LYS A 26 20.95 14.43 3.27
CA LYS A 26 21.59 15.67 2.81
C LYS A 26 21.05 16.92 3.52
N ALA A 27 20.21 16.75 4.54
CA ALA A 27 19.60 17.88 5.23
C ALA A 27 20.64 18.58 6.12
N ASP A 28 20.82 19.89 5.90
CA ASP A 28 21.66 20.72 6.76
C ASP A 28 21.07 20.75 8.18
N GLY A 29 21.86 20.31 9.17
CA GLY A 29 21.48 20.32 10.59
C GLY A 29 21.32 18.94 11.25
N ILE A 30 21.41 17.83 10.50
CA ILE A 30 21.41 16.48 11.09
C ILE A 30 22.85 16.01 11.29
N THR A 31 23.31 15.97 12.54
CA THR A 31 24.61 15.36 12.89
C THR A 31 24.40 13.92 13.31
N PHE A 32 24.78 12.98 12.45
CA PHE A 32 24.66 11.56 12.75
C PHE A 32 25.67 11.13 13.82
N LYS A 33 25.21 10.54 14.91
CA LYS A 33 26.10 10.14 16.04
C LYS A 33 26.17 8.63 16.25
N ARG A 34 25.12 7.90 15.91
CA ARG A 34 24.98 6.46 16.08
C ARG A 34 24.59 5.81 14.76
N ASP A 35 23.41 5.18 14.70
CA ASP A 35 22.91 4.54 13.50
C ASP A 35 22.18 5.58 12.64
N ILE A 36 22.83 5.92 11.52
CA ILE A 36 22.34 6.87 10.51
C ILE A 36 20.90 6.52 10.10
N TRP A 37 20.57 5.23 9.92
CA TRP A 37 19.22 4.86 9.50
C TRP A 37 18.19 5.13 10.59
N THR A 38 18.47 4.73 11.82
CA THR A 38 17.56 4.96 12.94
C THR A 38 17.31 6.44 13.13
N GLU A 39 18.36 7.26 13.11
CA GLU A 39 18.26 8.72 13.24
C GLU A 39 17.49 9.37 12.08
N MET A 40 17.72 8.95 10.83
CA MET A 40 16.95 9.46 9.68
C MET A 40 15.47 9.06 9.74
N PHE A 41 15.16 7.84 10.18
CA PHE A 41 13.78 7.39 10.34
C PHE A 41 13.07 8.07 11.51
N GLU A 42 13.79 8.39 12.59
CA GLU A 42 13.28 9.19 13.71
C GLU A 42 13.00 10.63 13.30
N ALA A 43 13.90 11.27 12.55
CA ALA A 43 13.67 12.59 11.97
C ALA A 43 12.45 12.60 11.05
N ALA A 44 12.32 11.58 10.18
CA ALA A 44 11.17 11.41 9.31
C ALA A 44 9.85 11.18 10.08
N LYS A 45 9.91 10.47 11.21
CA LYS A 45 8.76 10.28 12.11
C LYS A 45 8.41 11.56 12.87
N ALA A 46 9.39 12.38 13.24
CA ALA A 46 9.18 13.64 13.96
C ALA A 46 8.55 14.72 13.07
N GLU A 47 8.88 14.74 11.77
CA GLU A 47 8.28 15.68 10.80
C GLU A 47 6.89 15.25 10.32
N LYS A 48 6.46 14.03 10.67
CA LYS A 48 5.16 13.51 10.30
C LYS A 48 4.05 14.40 10.90
N GLN A 49 3.15 14.89 10.05
CA GLN A 49 1.98 15.66 10.48
C GLN A 49 0.95 14.74 11.15
N ASN A 50 0.18 15.29 12.10
CA ASN A 50 -0.85 14.53 12.84
C ASN A 50 -1.96 13.93 11.96
N ASP A 51 -2.12 14.42 10.73
CA ASP A 51 -3.10 13.94 9.76
C ASP A 51 -2.59 12.78 8.88
N GLN A 52 -1.32 12.38 9.03
CA GLN A 52 -0.73 11.29 8.26
C GLN A 52 -0.87 9.94 8.95
N SER A 53 -1.00 8.86 8.16
CA SER A 53 -1.05 7.49 8.66
C SER A 53 0.25 7.08 9.38
N GLU A 54 0.16 6.20 10.39
CA GLU A 54 1.33 5.57 11.04
C GLU A 54 2.20 4.74 10.09
N LEU A 55 1.67 4.43 8.91
CA LEU A 55 2.43 3.83 7.82
C LEU A 55 3.54 4.75 7.29
N VAL A 56 3.45 6.07 7.49
CA VAL A 56 4.49 7.04 7.16
C VAL A 56 5.48 7.15 8.32
N PRO A 57 6.81 7.04 8.10
CA PRO A 57 7.52 6.92 6.81
C PRO A 57 7.89 5.47 6.42
N PHE A 58 7.44 4.44 7.15
CA PHE A 58 8.03 3.09 7.09
C PHE A 58 7.55 2.21 5.92
N TRP A 59 6.30 2.39 5.50
CA TRP A 59 5.65 1.65 4.42
C TRP A 59 5.32 2.56 3.23
N CYS A 60 5.10 3.85 3.49
CA CYS A 60 4.96 4.89 2.47
C CYS A 60 5.68 6.16 2.93
N PHE A 61 6.27 6.92 2.00
CA PHE A 61 7.01 8.14 2.36
C PHE A 61 6.15 9.41 2.31
N GLY A 62 4.95 9.34 1.71
CA GLY A 62 4.03 10.46 1.55
C GLY A 62 4.00 11.02 0.12
N LYS A 63 3.48 12.26 -0.04
CA LYS A 63 3.21 12.87 -1.35
C LYS A 63 4.47 13.36 -2.09
N ASN A 64 5.49 13.84 -1.36
CA ASN A 64 6.70 14.42 -1.94
C ASN A 64 7.87 13.42 -1.95
N GLN A 65 7.69 12.29 -2.64
CA GLN A 65 8.71 11.25 -2.78
C GLN A 65 9.33 11.23 -4.18
N SER A 66 10.66 11.11 -4.26
CA SER A 66 11.43 11.03 -5.51
C SER A 66 11.29 9.64 -6.15
N VAL A 67 11.37 8.59 -5.33
CA VAL A 67 11.27 7.19 -5.73
C VAL A 67 9.89 6.66 -5.41
N LYS A 68 9.17 6.15 -6.42
CA LYS A 68 7.84 5.56 -6.27
C LYS A 68 7.88 4.06 -6.52
N ILE A 69 7.01 3.33 -5.82
CA ILE A 69 6.74 1.94 -6.13
C ILE A 69 5.57 1.92 -7.11
N GLU A 70 5.84 1.52 -8.35
CA GLU A 70 4.85 1.53 -9.42
C GLU A 70 4.60 0.12 -9.95
N ARG A 71 3.34 -0.15 -10.29
CA ARG A 71 2.95 -1.35 -11.01
C ARG A 71 2.52 -0.93 -12.41
N LEU A 72 3.32 -1.29 -13.40
CA LEU A 72 2.97 -1.11 -14.80
C LEU A 72 2.33 -2.41 -15.31
N VAL A 73 1.07 -2.33 -15.70
CA VAL A 73 0.34 -3.43 -16.36
C VAL A 73 0.08 -2.99 -17.80
N PRO A 74 0.83 -3.49 -18.79
CA PRO A 74 0.60 -3.11 -20.19
C PRO A 74 -0.73 -3.70 -20.66
N MET A 75 -1.67 -2.82 -21.00
CA MET A 75 -2.96 -3.18 -21.58
C MET A 75 -2.92 -2.84 -23.07
N TYR A 76 -2.85 -3.86 -23.93
CA TYR A 76 -2.82 -3.68 -25.38
C TYR A 76 -4.25 -3.56 -25.93
N PRO A 77 -4.61 -2.46 -26.63
CA PRO A 77 -5.94 -2.30 -27.22
C PRO A 77 -6.27 -3.45 -28.18
N MET A 78 -7.51 -3.96 -28.11
CA MET A 78 -7.98 -5.11 -28.92
C MET A 78 -7.23 -6.43 -28.69
N SER A 79 -6.38 -6.53 -27.66
CA SER A 79 -5.75 -7.79 -27.26
C SER A 79 -6.66 -8.61 -26.34
N LYS A 80 -6.47 -9.93 -26.35
CA LYS A 80 -7.05 -10.84 -25.35
C LYS A 80 -6.47 -10.62 -23.94
N ASP A 81 -5.38 -9.86 -23.83
CA ASP A 81 -4.67 -9.63 -22.58
C ASP A 81 -5.53 -8.94 -21.51
N GLU A 82 -6.42 -8.03 -21.91
CA GLU A 82 -7.36 -7.38 -20.98
C GLU A 82 -8.31 -8.40 -20.33
N VAL A 83 -8.96 -9.23 -21.15
CA VAL A 83 -9.87 -10.28 -20.69
C VAL A 83 -9.12 -11.33 -19.86
N ASN A 84 -7.91 -11.69 -20.27
CA ASN A 84 -7.06 -12.64 -19.55
C ASN A 84 -6.66 -12.08 -18.18
N TYR A 85 -6.26 -10.80 -18.11
CA TYR A 85 -5.86 -10.14 -16.87
C TYR A 85 -7.02 -10.10 -15.87
N GLU A 86 -8.21 -9.69 -16.30
CA GLU A 86 -9.41 -9.72 -15.44
C GLU A 86 -9.71 -11.13 -14.91
N ARG A 87 -9.63 -12.13 -15.80
CA ARG A 87 -9.87 -13.52 -15.42
C ARG A 87 -8.84 -14.00 -14.41
N LEU A 88 -7.58 -13.61 -14.57
CA LEU A 88 -6.47 -13.98 -13.70
C LEU A 88 -6.65 -13.37 -12.30
N ILE A 89 -7.08 -12.10 -12.20
CA ILE A 89 -7.44 -11.48 -10.91
C ILE A 89 -8.59 -12.24 -10.25
N LYS A 90 -9.67 -12.54 -10.98
CA LYS A 90 -10.83 -13.26 -10.44
C LYS A 90 -10.44 -14.64 -9.90
N ILE A 91 -9.63 -15.40 -10.63
CA ILE A 91 -9.12 -16.71 -10.19
C ILE A 91 -8.25 -16.57 -8.94
N LEU A 92 -7.36 -15.57 -8.89
CA LEU A 92 -6.49 -15.33 -7.75
C LEU A 92 -7.29 -14.99 -6.49
N SER A 93 -8.29 -14.11 -6.60
CA SER A 93 -9.19 -13.76 -5.50
C SER A 93 -9.95 -14.98 -4.99
N LEU A 94 -10.50 -15.81 -5.89
CA LEU A 94 -11.20 -17.04 -5.52
C LEU A 94 -10.27 -18.04 -4.83
N TYR A 95 -9.06 -18.23 -5.34
CA TYR A 95 -8.06 -19.13 -4.77
C TYR A 95 -7.69 -18.73 -3.34
N ARG A 96 -7.45 -17.43 -3.09
CA ARG A 96 -7.20 -16.91 -1.74
C ARG A 96 -8.37 -17.12 -0.81
N LEU A 97 -9.60 -16.92 -1.31
CA LEU A 97 -10.82 -17.15 -0.54
C LEU A 97 -10.95 -18.62 -0.13
N THR A 98 -10.70 -19.56 -1.04
CA THR A 98 -10.75 -21.00 -0.72
C THR A 98 -9.69 -21.43 0.30
N LEU A 99 -8.54 -20.73 0.34
CA LEU A 99 -7.47 -20.99 1.32
C LEU A 99 -7.66 -20.24 2.64
N GLY A 100 -8.75 -19.46 2.81
CA GLY A 100 -8.97 -18.63 3.99
C GLY A 100 -8.00 -17.45 4.10
N GLN A 101 -7.32 -17.08 3.02
CA GLN A 101 -6.35 -15.98 2.94
C GLN A 101 -6.88 -14.82 2.06
N ALA A 102 -8.19 -14.68 1.90
CA ALA A 102 -8.76 -13.57 1.14
C ALA A 102 -8.35 -12.23 1.76
N ARG A 103 -7.89 -11.30 0.92
CA ARG A 103 -7.74 -9.90 1.33
C ARG A 103 -9.12 -9.34 1.63
N GLN A 104 -9.25 -8.47 2.65
CA GLN A 104 -10.55 -7.93 3.07
C GLN A 104 -11.31 -7.29 1.90
N GLU A 105 -10.62 -6.54 1.06
CA GLU A 105 -11.19 -5.89 -0.13
C GLU A 105 -11.68 -6.90 -1.17
N GLU A 106 -10.91 -7.96 -1.43
CA GLU A 106 -11.29 -9.02 -2.39
C GLU A 106 -12.49 -9.82 -1.91
N LEU A 107 -12.56 -10.09 -0.60
CA LEU A 107 -13.70 -10.73 0.03
C LEU A 107 -14.94 -9.85 -0.09
N LEU A 108 -14.82 -8.54 0.15
CA LEU A 108 -15.90 -7.59 -0.02
C LEU A 108 -16.40 -7.53 -1.46
N GLU A 109 -15.51 -7.39 -2.45
CA GLU A 109 -15.89 -7.40 -3.86
C GLU A 109 -16.63 -8.68 -4.25
N TYR A 110 -16.16 -9.84 -3.77
CA TYR A 110 -16.82 -11.12 -4.02
C TYR A 110 -18.21 -11.17 -3.36
N LEU A 111 -18.31 -10.79 -2.09
CA LEU A 111 -19.57 -10.79 -1.35
C LEU A 111 -20.59 -9.80 -1.93
N PHE A 112 -20.17 -8.60 -2.32
CA PHE A 112 -21.05 -7.62 -2.98
C PHE A 112 -21.54 -8.08 -4.34
N LYS A 113 -20.76 -8.92 -5.03
CA LYS A 113 -21.12 -9.44 -6.35
C LYS A 113 -22.09 -10.62 -6.27
N GLU A 114 -21.91 -11.52 -5.31
CA GLU A 114 -22.70 -12.75 -5.19
C GLU A 114 -23.94 -12.58 -4.29
N PHE A 115 -23.93 -11.66 -3.33
CA PHE A 115 -25.04 -11.44 -2.41
C PHE A 115 -25.74 -10.08 -2.66
N LYS A 116 -27.06 -10.10 -2.84
CA LYS A 116 -27.87 -8.89 -3.09
C LYS A 116 -28.11 -8.04 -1.85
N ASP A 117 -28.16 -8.66 -0.66
CA ASP A 117 -28.31 -7.95 0.61
C ASP A 117 -26.94 -7.83 1.31
N THR A 118 -26.34 -6.66 1.17
CA THR A 118 -25.00 -6.36 1.69
C THR A 118 -25.01 -5.19 2.66
N SER A 119 -26.21 -4.73 3.04
CA SER A 119 -26.45 -3.59 3.92
C SER A 119 -25.82 -3.77 5.32
N GLY A 120 -25.72 -5.01 5.79
CA GLY A 120 -25.06 -5.37 7.05
C GLY A 120 -23.58 -5.72 6.94
N LEU A 121 -23.09 -6.09 5.75
CA LEU A 121 -21.73 -6.62 5.59
C LEU A 121 -20.67 -5.56 5.91
N LYS A 122 -20.84 -4.32 5.43
CA LYS A 122 -19.88 -3.23 5.70
C LYS A 122 -19.65 -2.99 7.20
N LYS A 123 -20.63 -3.28 8.06
CA LYS A 123 -20.54 -3.10 9.51
C LYS A 123 -19.72 -4.20 10.21
N LEU A 124 -19.57 -5.35 9.57
CA LEU A 124 -18.82 -6.50 10.11
C LEU A 124 -17.32 -6.43 9.81
N PHE A 125 -16.90 -5.52 8.92
CA PHE A 125 -15.50 -5.38 8.53
C PHE A 125 -14.83 -4.24 9.28
N ILE A 126 -13.60 -4.51 9.72
CA ILE A 126 -12.69 -3.51 10.25
C ILE A 126 -12.01 -2.84 9.05
N ASP A 127 -12.29 -1.56 8.84
CA ASP A 127 -11.57 -0.76 7.85
C ASP A 127 -10.17 -0.45 8.38
N LEU A 128 -9.17 -1.12 7.80
CA LEU A 128 -7.74 -0.94 8.12
C LEU A 128 -7.03 -0.09 7.06
N SER A 129 -7.78 0.55 6.17
CA SER A 129 -7.18 1.45 5.18
C SER A 129 -6.48 2.63 5.88
N PRO A 130 -5.43 3.20 5.27
CA PRO A 130 -4.79 4.40 5.81
C PRO A 130 -5.85 5.49 5.97
N PHE A 131 -5.93 6.10 7.15
CA PHE A 131 -6.91 7.12 7.54
C PHE A 131 -7.37 7.97 6.34
N SER A 132 -8.58 7.69 5.84
CA SER A 132 -9.26 8.58 4.91
C SER A 132 -10.07 9.55 5.78
N LYS A 133 -9.57 10.78 5.92
CA LYS A 133 -10.38 11.84 6.51
C LYS A 133 -11.56 12.03 5.56
N GLY A 134 -12.74 11.57 5.97
CA GLY A 134 -13.96 11.72 5.20
C GLY A 134 -14.05 13.15 4.69
N LYS A 135 -14.29 13.32 3.39
CA LYS A 135 -14.80 14.58 2.89
C LYS A 135 -16.17 14.76 3.51
N GLU A 136 -16.24 15.44 4.65
CA GLU A 136 -17.44 16.15 5.03
C GLU A 136 -17.67 17.23 3.96
N GLY A 137 -18.71 17.02 3.17
CA GLY A 137 -19.25 17.91 2.16
C GLY A 137 -20.67 17.47 1.86
#